data_AF-A0A3L6MRL2-F1
#
_entry.id   AF-A0A3L6MRL2-F1
#
_cell.length_a   1.000
_cell.length_b   1.000
_cell.length_c   1.000
_cell.angle_alpha   90.00
_cell.angle_beta   90.00
_cell.angle_gamma   90.00
#
_symmetry.space_group_name_H-M   'P 1'
#
loop_
_entity.id
_entity.type
_entity.pdbx_description
1 polymer ?
#
loop_
_entity_poly.entity_id
_entity_poly.type
_entity_poly.pdbx_seq_one_letter_code
_entity_poly.pdbx_strand_id
1 'polypeptide(L)'
;MAKHRSRPTRQKYSKIAKGLEALEIKVAVQNTRITGLEEQMAQVRRGKKRKAVPNPNRRFMTLAEALASGKIVDERKEAETVVDVGEEIESVIEVGVGSEDKSEDLTVTAKHCQRTRSGREVKKPRKE
;
A
#
# COMPACT_ATOMS: atom_id res chain seq x y z
N MET A 1 60.25 -25.13 -15.07
CA MET A 1 60.24 -25.16 -16.55
C MET A 1 58.83 -24.88 -17.06
N ALA A 2 58.52 -23.63 -17.40
CA ALA A 2 57.24 -23.31 -18.04
C ALA A 2 57.26 -23.90 -19.45
N LYS A 3 56.47 -24.94 -19.70
CA LYS A 3 56.31 -25.50 -21.05
C LYS A 3 55.59 -24.45 -21.89
N HIS A 4 56.36 -23.63 -22.62
CA HIS A 4 55.80 -22.63 -23.51
C HIS A 4 55.10 -23.34 -24.66
N ARG A 5 53.78 -23.52 -24.53
CA ARG A 5 52.94 -23.99 -25.63
C ARG A 5 53.06 -22.99 -26.77
N SER A 6 53.07 -23.47 -28.02
CA SER A 6 53.22 -22.63 -29.20
C SER A 6 52.19 -21.50 -29.23
N ARG A 7 52.55 -20.34 -29.77
CA ARG A 7 51.67 -19.16 -29.89
C ARG A 7 50.23 -19.49 -30.35
N PRO A 8 49.99 -20.34 -31.37
CA PRO A 8 48.63 -20.67 -31.79
C PRO A 8 47.83 -21.45 -30.73
N THR A 9 48.46 -22.34 -29.96
CA THR A 9 47.76 -23.07 -28.90
C THR A 9 47.40 -22.15 -27.72
N ARG A 10 48.31 -21.24 -27.33
CA ARG A 10 48.02 -20.21 -26.30
C ARG A 10 46.84 -19.32 -26.69
N GLN A 11 46.74 -18.92 -27.95
CA GLN A 11 45.60 -18.13 -28.45
C GLN A 11 44.27 -18.88 -28.36
N LYS A 12 44.25 -20.18 -28.72
CA LYS A 12 43.04 -21.02 -28.58
C LYS A 12 42.56 -21.06 -27.13
N TYR A 13 43.45 -21.38 -26.18
CA TYR A 13 43.09 -21.43 -24.76
C TYR A 13 42.68 -20.05 -24.21
N SER A 14 43.32 -18.96 -24.66
CA SER A 14 42.92 -17.62 -24.25
C SER A 14 41.50 -17.26 -24.72
N LYS A 15 41.11 -17.65 -25.94
CA LYS A 15 39.73 -17.45 -26.43
C LYS A 15 38.71 -18.24 -25.61
N ILE A 16 39.03 -19.49 -25.29
CA ILE A 16 38.18 -20.35 -24.47
C ILE A 16 38.00 -19.76 -23.08
N ALA A 17 39.10 -19.36 -22.43
CA ALA A 17 39.07 -18.77 -21.08
C ALA A 17 38.18 -17.51 -21.02
N LYS A 18 38.33 -16.59 -21.99
CA LYS A 18 37.47 -15.40 -22.09
C LYS A 18 35.99 -15.75 -22.30
N GLY A 19 35.72 -16.80 -23.08
CA GLY A 19 34.36 -17.29 -23.29
C GLY A 19 33.74 -17.84 -22.01
N LEU A 20 34.51 -18.60 -21.22
CA LEU A 20 34.06 -19.13 -19.93
C LEU A 20 33.79 -18.00 -18.93
N GLU A 21 34.70 -17.04 -18.81
CA GLU A 21 34.52 -15.88 -17.92
C GLU A 21 33.25 -15.07 -18.29
N ALA A 22 33.00 -14.87 -19.59
CA ALA A 22 31.78 -14.21 -20.04
C ALA A 22 30.50 -15.01 -19.72
N LEU A 23 30.57 -16.34 -19.71
CA LEU A 23 29.44 -17.20 -19.31
C LEU A 23 29.24 -17.14 -17.79
N GLU A 24 30.30 -17.17 -16.99
CA GLU A 24 30.23 -17.06 -15.53
C GLU A 24 29.55 -15.75 -15.10
N ILE A 25 29.91 -14.63 -15.74
CA ILE A 25 29.26 -13.34 -15.49
C ILE A 25 27.77 -13.40 -15.81
N LYS A 26 27.38 -14.01 -16.94
CA LYS A 26 25.96 -14.16 -17.33
C LYS A 26 25.19 -15.01 -16.32
N VAL A 27 25.78 -16.11 -15.85
CA VAL A 27 25.18 -16.98 -14.83
C VAL A 27 25.01 -16.21 -13.52
N ALA A 28 26.01 -15.45 -13.09
CA ALA A 28 25.92 -14.62 -11.89
C ALA A 28 24.76 -13.61 -11.98
N VAL A 29 24.63 -12.90 -13.11
CA VAL A 29 23.53 -11.95 -13.36
C VAL A 29 22.16 -12.64 -13.38
N GLN A 30 22.07 -13.85 -13.92
CA GLN A 30 20.82 -14.60 -13.90
C GLN A 30 20.46 -15.06 -12.49
N ASN A 31 21.44 -15.52 -11.70
CA ASN A 31 21.23 -15.92 -10.32
C ASN A 31 20.76 -14.75 -9.44
N THR A 32 21.30 -13.54 -9.62
CA THR A 32 20.81 -12.35 -8.92
C THR A 32 19.38 -12.00 -9.32
N ARG A 33 19.02 -12.19 -10.60
CA ARG A 33 17.63 -12.02 -11.07
C ARG A 33 16.69 -13.07 -10.50
N ILE A 34 17.09 -14.33 -10.45
CA ILE A 34 16.29 -15.44 -9.92
C ILE A 34 16.02 -15.20 -8.44
N THR A 35 17.05 -14.92 -7.65
CA THR A 35 16.91 -14.63 -6.21
C THR A 35 15.97 -13.45 -5.95
N GLY A 36 16.09 -12.35 -6.72
CA GLY A 36 15.15 -11.23 -6.60
C GLY A 36 13.69 -11.59 -6.94
N LEU A 37 13.47 -12.45 -7.94
CA LEU A 37 12.14 -12.96 -8.28
C LEU A 37 11.59 -13.92 -7.21
N GLU A 38 12.44 -14.76 -6.64
CA GLU A 38 12.08 -15.67 -5.55
C GLU A 38 11.66 -14.92 -4.29
N GLU A 39 12.33 -13.82 -3.95
CA GLU A 39 11.93 -12.93 -2.86
C GLU A 39 10.55 -12.30 -3.09
N GLN A 40 10.29 -11.80 -4.30
CA GLN A 40 8.97 -11.28 -4.68
C GLN A 40 7.89 -12.36 -4.58
N MET A 41 8.16 -13.57 -5.07
CA MET A 41 7.24 -14.70 -4.91
C MET A 41 7.02 -15.07 -3.45
N ALA A 42 8.06 -15.05 -2.61
CA ALA A 42 7.94 -15.30 -1.19
C ALA A 42 7.07 -14.24 -0.50
N GLN A 43 7.18 -12.97 -0.89
CA GLN A 43 6.34 -11.89 -0.37
C GLN A 43 4.87 -12.06 -0.79
N VAL A 44 4.60 -12.42 -2.04
CA VAL A 44 3.24 -12.70 -2.52
C VAL A 44 2.65 -13.95 -1.86
N ARG A 45 3.45 -15.02 -1.71
CA ARG A 45 3.06 -16.27 -1.04
C ARG A 45 2.85 -16.10 0.46
N ARG A 46 3.58 -15.20 1.11
CA ARG A 46 3.31 -14.71 2.47
C ARG A 46 2.04 -13.86 2.43
N GLY A 47 0.90 -14.48 2.10
CA GLY A 47 -0.39 -13.83 2.18
C GLY A 47 -0.51 -13.13 3.52
N LYS A 48 -0.87 -11.83 3.51
CA LYS A 48 -1.11 -11.06 4.74
C LYS A 48 -2.08 -11.85 5.59
N LYS A 49 -1.59 -12.51 6.65
CA LYS A 49 -2.47 -13.10 7.66
C LYS A 49 -3.36 -11.96 8.13
N ARG A 50 -4.67 -12.13 7.97
CA ARG A 50 -5.64 -11.15 8.45
C ARG A 50 -5.28 -10.84 9.90
N LYS A 51 -4.99 -9.58 10.21
CA LYS A 51 -4.95 -9.15 11.61
C LYS A 51 -6.31 -9.54 12.18
N ALA A 52 -6.32 -10.18 13.35
CA ALA A 52 -7.56 -10.58 13.99
C ALA A 52 -8.43 -9.33 14.13
N VAL A 53 -9.51 -9.26 13.36
CA VAL A 53 -10.51 -8.21 13.52
C VAL A 53 -11.10 -8.44 14.91
N PRO A 54 -11.05 -7.45 15.82
CA PRO A 54 -11.66 -7.61 17.13
C PRO A 54 -13.11 -8.05 16.95
N ASN A 55 -13.49 -9.18 17.57
CA ASN A 55 -14.85 -9.69 17.48
C ASN A 55 -15.83 -8.56 17.88
N PRO A 56 -16.79 -8.17 17.02
CA PRO A 56 -17.74 -7.12 17.32
C PRO A 56 -18.46 -7.34 18.67
N ASN A 57 -18.78 -8.59 19.00
CA ASN A 57 -19.41 -8.96 20.26
C ASN A 57 -18.49 -8.75 21.46
N ARG A 58 -17.17 -8.79 21.26
CA ARG A 58 -16.22 -8.50 22.35
C ARG A 58 -16.37 -7.07 22.85
N ARG A 59 -16.69 -6.10 21.98
CA ARG A 59 -16.94 -4.71 22.37
C ARG A 59 -18.17 -4.60 23.26
N PHE A 60 -19.25 -5.28 22.89
CA PHE A 60 -20.49 -5.27 23.68
C PHE A 60 -20.33 -5.99 25.01
N MET A 61 -19.59 -7.10 25.05
CA MET A 61 -19.25 -7.80 26.29
C MET A 61 -18.42 -6.90 27.22
N THR A 62 -17.39 -6.20 26.71
CA THR A 62 -16.59 -5.29 27.55
C THR A 62 -17.40 -4.11 28.08
N LEU A 63 -18.37 -3.60 27.30
CA LEU A 63 -19.26 -2.53 27.75
C LEU A 63 -20.24 -3.04 28.81
N ALA A 64 -20.83 -4.22 28.60
CA ALA A 64 -21.73 -4.84 29.57
C ALA A 64 -21.01 -5.16 30.89
N GLU A 65 -19.77 -5.66 30.83
CA GLU A 65 -18.93 -5.89 32.02
C GLU A 65 -18.56 -4.58 32.74
N ALA A 66 -18.24 -3.50 32.01
CA ALA A 66 -17.97 -2.19 32.61
C ALA A 66 -19.22 -1.61 33.31
N LEU A 67 -20.39 -1.76 32.70
CA LEU A 67 -21.67 -1.34 33.28
C LEU A 67 -22.04 -2.20 34.50
N ALA A 68 -21.89 -3.52 34.42
CA ALA A 68 -22.18 -4.45 35.51
C ALA A 68 -21.22 -4.31 36.70
N SER A 69 -19.96 -3.95 36.43
CA SER A 69 -18.97 -3.65 37.48
C SER A 69 -19.10 -2.27 38.10
N GLY A 70 -20.10 -1.47 37.69
CA GLY A 70 -20.34 -0.13 38.23
C GLY A 70 -19.24 0.88 37.92
N LYS A 71 -18.32 0.56 36.98
CA LYS A 71 -17.30 1.50 36.47
C LYS A 71 -17.94 2.42 35.43
N ILE A 72 -18.93 3.20 35.87
CA ILE A 72 -19.42 4.35 35.12
C ILE A 72 -18.41 5.46 35.41
N VAL A 73 -17.60 5.80 34.40
CA VAL A 73 -16.79 7.01 34.46
C VAL A 73 -17.77 8.18 34.39
N ASP A 74 -18.09 8.75 35.55
CA ASP A 74 -18.80 10.02 35.67
C ASP A 74 -17.91 11.15 35.12
N GLU A 75 -17.81 11.26 33.80
CA GLU A 75 -17.38 12.50 33.12
C GLU A 75 -18.58 13.45 32.96
N ARG A 76 -19.37 13.60 34.03
CA ARG A 76 -20.35 14.69 34.19
C ARG A 76 -20.13 15.33 35.55
N LYS A 77 -18.99 16.00 35.70
CA LYS A 77 -18.83 17.05 36.69
C LYS A 77 -18.20 18.24 35.97
N GLU A 78 -18.84 19.40 36.16
CA GLU A 78 -18.32 20.74 35.89
C GLU A 78 -18.49 21.28 34.46
N ALA A 79 -19.75 21.55 34.08
CA ALA A 79 -20.07 22.65 33.18
C ALA A 79 -21.45 23.23 33.53
N GLU A 80 -21.67 23.52 34.81
CA GLU A 80 -22.68 24.48 35.24
C GLU A 80 -21.99 25.84 35.32
N THR A 81 -21.86 26.51 34.18
CA THR A 81 -21.56 27.95 34.14
C THR A 81 -22.71 28.61 33.40
N VAL A 82 -23.61 29.16 34.22
CA VAL A 82 -24.40 30.38 34.00
C VAL A 82 -24.55 30.80 32.53
N VAL A 83 -25.79 30.67 32.06
CA VAL A 83 -26.32 31.43 30.92
C VAL A 83 -26.09 32.91 31.22
N ASP A 84 -25.11 33.53 30.57
CA ASP A 84 -25.03 34.98 30.45
C ASP A 84 -25.27 35.36 28.99
N VAL A 85 -26.31 36.16 28.81
CA VAL A 85 -26.75 36.71 27.53
C VAL A 85 -25.98 38.00 27.34
N GLY A 86 -25.03 38.01 26.40
CA GLY A 86 -24.28 39.23 26.10
C GLY A 86 -23.38 39.10 24.88
N GLU A 87 -23.80 39.79 23.81
CA GLU A 87 -22.98 40.42 22.76
C GLU A 87 -22.16 39.58 21.76
N GLU A 88 -22.58 39.78 20.51
CA GLU A 88 -21.77 39.96 19.30
C GLU A 88 -20.93 38.79 18.77
N ILE A 89 -21.56 38.14 17.80
CA ILE A 89 -20.96 37.43 16.69
C ILE A 89 -20.05 38.42 15.92
N GLU A 90 -18.73 38.32 16.09
CA GLU A 90 -17.79 38.89 15.13
C GLU A 90 -17.14 37.78 14.31
N SER A 91 -17.72 37.58 13.13
CA SER A 91 -17.25 36.72 12.06
C SER A 91 -15.97 37.26 11.44
N VAL A 92 -14.88 36.47 11.44
CA VAL A 92 -13.80 36.61 10.46
C VAL A 92 -13.40 35.22 9.98
N ILE A 93 -14.09 34.75 8.94
CA ILE A 93 -13.65 33.62 8.12
C ILE A 93 -12.75 34.23 7.05
N GLU A 94 -11.44 34.10 7.21
CA GLU A 94 -10.50 34.46 6.14
C GLU A 94 -10.44 33.31 5.12
N VAL A 95 -11.08 33.55 3.97
CA VAL A 95 -11.02 32.71 2.78
C VAL A 95 -9.95 33.29 1.84
N GLY A 96 -8.87 32.54 1.61
CA GLY A 96 -7.93 32.74 0.50
C GLY A 96 -7.66 31.39 -0.14
N VAL A 97 -8.36 30.98 -1.21
CA VAL A 97 -7.98 31.20 -2.63
C VAL A 97 -6.50 30.84 -2.84
N GLY A 98 -6.12 29.67 -3.36
CA GLY A 98 -6.60 29.04 -4.59
C GLY A 98 -5.74 29.52 -5.76
N SER A 99 -4.65 28.81 -6.09
CA SER A 99 -4.02 28.91 -7.40
C SER A 99 -3.57 27.55 -7.92
N GLU A 100 -4.35 27.11 -8.90
CA GLU A 100 -4.19 26.09 -9.93
C GLU A 100 -2.74 25.81 -10.34
N ASP A 101 -2.40 24.51 -10.45
CA ASP A 101 -1.38 24.04 -11.38
C ASP A 101 -2.06 23.12 -12.40
N LYS A 102 -1.96 23.50 -13.67
CA LYS A 102 -2.65 22.89 -14.82
C LYS A 102 -1.75 21.88 -15.51
N SER A 103 -2.19 20.62 -15.58
CA SER A 103 -1.81 19.62 -16.61
C SER A 103 -2.36 18.27 -16.15
N GLU A 104 -3.12 17.46 -16.87
CA GLU A 104 -3.49 17.36 -18.27
C GLU A 104 -4.85 16.66 -18.34
N ASP A 105 -5.59 17.03 -19.39
CA ASP A 105 -6.95 16.63 -19.71
C ASP A 105 -7.03 15.13 -20.08
N LEU A 106 -7.33 14.28 -19.11
CA LEU A 106 -7.93 12.98 -19.38
C LEU A 106 -9.35 13.03 -18.86
N THR A 107 -10.27 13.50 -19.71
CA THR A 107 -11.70 13.25 -19.58
C THR A 107 -11.97 11.75 -19.69
N VAL A 108 -11.53 10.98 -18.70
CA VAL A 108 -12.20 9.73 -18.35
C VAL A 108 -13.51 10.21 -17.76
N THR A 109 -14.51 10.32 -18.61
CA THR A 109 -15.91 10.39 -18.20
C THR A 109 -16.19 9.08 -17.45
N ALA A 110 -15.76 9.02 -16.19
CA ALA A 110 -16.06 7.96 -15.27
C ALA A 110 -17.56 8.08 -14.99
N LYS A 111 -18.36 7.48 -15.88
CA LYS A 111 -19.80 7.38 -15.71
C LYS A 111 -20.01 6.82 -14.30
N HIS A 112 -20.71 7.56 -13.45
CA HIS A 112 -21.06 7.09 -12.12
C HIS A 112 -21.92 5.84 -12.29
N CYS A 113 -21.29 4.67 -12.20
CA CYS A 113 -21.93 3.39 -12.36
C CYS A 113 -22.19 2.80 -10.97
N GLN A 114 -23.42 2.37 -10.75
CA GLN A 114 -23.74 1.62 -9.53
C GLN A 114 -22.98 0.30 -9.58
N ARG A 115 -22.29 -0.03 -8.49
CA ARG A 115 -21.54 -1.29 -8.36
C ARG A 115 -22.18 -2.16 -7.31
N THR A 116 -22.13 -3.47 -7.50
CA THR A 116 -22.53 -4.44 -6.50
C THR A 116 -21.55 -4.45 -5.32
N ARG A 117 -21.92 -5.11 -4.21
CA ARG A 117 -21.01 -5.34 -3.07
C ARG A 117 -19.71 -6.05 -3.47
N SER A 118 -19.71 -6.81 -4.57
CA SER A 118 -18.53 -7.48 -5.15
C SER A 118 -17.78 -6.64 -6.18
N GLY A 119 -18.18 -5.37 -6.40
CA GLY A 119 -17.51 -4.43 -7.30
C GLY A 119 -17.88 -4.58 -8.78
N ARG A 120 -18.83 -5.45 -9.13
CA ARG A 120 -19.29 -5.58 -10.52
C ARG A 120 -20.19 -4.41 -10.89
N GLU A 121 -19.99 -3.86 -12.09
CA GLU A 121 -20.85 -2.80 -12.63
C GLU A 121 -22.26 -3.33 -12.90
N VAL A 122 -23.27 -2.60 -12.41
CA VAL A 122 -24.69 -2.92 -12.61
C VAL A 122 -25.09 -2.47 -14.01
N LYS A 123 -25.50 -3.42 -14.85
CA LYS A 123 -26.01 -3.13 -16.20
C LYS A 123 -27.36 -2.43 -16.12
N LYS A 124 -27.53 -1.30 -16.82
CA LYS A 124 -28.83 -0.65 -16.96
C LYS A 124 -29.68 -1.40 -18.00
N PRO A 125 -30.99 -1.58 -17.76
CA PRO A 125 -31.89 -2.15 -18.76
C PRO A 125 -32.01 -1.22 -19.98
N ARG A 126 -32.20 -1.80 -21.17
CA ARG A 126 -32.42 -1.06 -22.42
C ARG A 126 -33.80 -0.39 -22.35
N LYS A 127 -33.87 0.91 -22.60
CA LYS A 127 -35.14 1.63 -22.74
C LYS A 127 -35.75 1.28 -24.10
N GLU A 128 -37.04 0.97 -24.12
CA GLU A 128 -37.86 0.81 -25.32
C GLU A 128 -38.15 2.15 -25.99
#